data_AF-A0A0Q7JSQ3-F1
#
_entry.id   AF-A0A0Q7JSQ3-F1
#
_cell.length_a   1.000
_cell.length_b   1.000
_cell.length_c   1.000
_cell.angle_alpha   90.00
_cell.angle_beta   90.00
_cell.angle_gamma   90.00
#
_symmetry.space_group_name_H-M   'P 1'
#
loop_
_entity.id
_entity.type
_entity.pdbx_description
1 polymer ?
#
loop_
_entity_poly.entity_id
_entity_poly.type
_entity_poly.pdbx_seq_one_letter_code
_entity_poly.pdbx_strand_id
1 'polypeptide(L)'
;MQEADRKQITPIELAAAMMQFTMKSIENSWDTMKPIVAAYLKEPILSESKEDELLREIYIAALALEIYCIPYAFDADVARLVSLGMGEVMGSDNLSEHHLSESISQHYLPCLEAVNATAPTDLALALVEEAATILYDRLELPLKPADRVNSLLWVKLFPFLVQLVGKWPILFTKFEVKQESLEITEHN
;
A
#
# COMPACT_ATOMS: atom_id res chain seq x y z
N MET A 1 17.64 10.05 -29.22
CA MET A 1 16.87 9.84 -27.98
C MET A 1 15.45 10.24 -28.32
N GLN A 2 14.51 9.29 -28.49
CA GLN A 2 13.12 9.61 -28.81
C GLN A 2 12.42 9.98 -27.50
N GLU A 3 12.02 11.23 -27.35
CA GLU A 3 10.97 11.61 -26.40
C GLU A 3 9.71 10.87 -26.82
N ALA A 4 9.35 9.82 -26.09
CA ALA A 4 8.03 9.24 -26.22
C ALA A 4 7.03 10.27 -25.70
N ASP A 5 6.04 10.65 -26.50
CA ASP A 5 4.92 11.49 -26.08
C ASP A 5 4.28 10.88 -24.82
N ARG A 6 4.63 11.41 -23.65
CA ARG A 6 4.05 11.00 -22.37
C ARG A 6 2.63 11.54 -22.32
N LYS A 7 1.69 10.70 -21.92
CA LYS A 7 0.30 11.14 -21.75
C LYS A 7 0.20 11.98 -20.48
N GLN A 8 -0.56 13.07 -20.53
CA GLN A 8 -0.84 13.84 -19.32
C GLN A 8 -1.84 13.09 -18.43
N ILE A 9 -1.59 13.08 -17.11
CA ILE A 9 -2.45 12.49 -16.08
C ILE A 9 -2.67 13.49 -14.94
N THR A 10 -3.86 13.57 -14.36
CA THR A 10 -4.07 14.40 -13.16
C THR A 10 -3.50 13.70 -11.91
N PRO A 11 -3.23 14.44 -10.82
CA PRO A 11 -2.76 13.84 -9.59
C PRO A 11 -3.72 12.80 -9.00
N ILE A 12 -5.03 13.06 -9.04
CA ILE A 12 -6.07 12.13 -8.57
C ILE A 12 -6.13 10.86 -9.45
N GLU A 13 -6.01 10.99 -10.76
CA GLU A 13 -5.97 9.85 -11.69
C GLU A 13 -4.74 8.99 -11.45
N LEU A 14 -3.60 9.62 -11.19
CA LEU A 14 -2.36 8.92 -10.87
C LEU A 14 -2.47 8.19 -9.54
N ALA A 15 -2.99 8.83 -8.49
CA ALA A 15 -3.20 8.18 -7.19
C ALA A 15 -4.18 6.99 -7.30
N ALA A 16 -5.27 7.16 -8.04
CA ALA A 16 -6.21 6.08 -8.34
C ALA A 16 -5.51 4.93 -9.10
N ALA A 17 -4.68 5.25 -10.09
CA ALA A 17 -3.90 4.26 -10.83
C ALA A 17 -2.91 3.51 -9.92
N MET A 18 -2.25 4.20 -8.98
CA MET A 18 -1.37 3.58 -7.99
C MET A 18 -2.13 2.58 -7.11
N MET A 19 -3.25 3.02 -6.53
CA MET A 19 -4.14 2.19 -5.72
C MET A 19 -4.63 0.95 -6.47
N GLN A 20 -5.08 1.12 -7.72
CA GLN A 20 -5.49 0.01 -8.58
C GLN A 20 -4.35 -0.94 -8.90
N PHE A 21 -3.13 -0.43 -9.11
CA PHE A 21 -1.97 -1.27 -9.40
C PHE A 21 -1.58 -2.14 -8.19
N THR A 22 -1.68 -1.56 -6.98
CA THR A 22 -1.48 -2.28 -5.72
C THR A 22 -2.54 -3.36 -5.54
N MET A 23 -3.83 -3.01 -5.68
CA MET A 23 -4.94 -3.98 -5.55
C MET A 23 -4.80 -5.12 -6.56
N LYS A 24 -4.56 -4.81 -7.83
CA LYS A 24 -4.35 -5.81 -8.89
C LYS A 24 -3.14 -6.70 -8.63
N SER A 25 -2.07 -6.16 -8.02
CA SER A 25 -0.89 -6.96 -7.65
C SER A 25 -1.23 -7.98 -6.57
N ILE A 26 -2.10 -7.62 -5.62
CA ILE A 26 -2.59 -8.51 -4.57
C ILE A 26 -3.45 -9.60 -5.21
N GLU A 27 -4.46 -9.23 -5.99
CA GLU A 27 -5.37 -10.16 -6.67
C GLU A 27 -4.61 -11.20 -7.49
N ASN A 28 -3.64 -10.77 -8.31
CA ASN A 28 -2.84 -11.67 -9.14
C ASN A 28 -1.96 -12.64 -8.34
N SER A 29 -1.62 -12.29 -7.10
CA SER A 29 -0.71 -13.06 -6.27
C SER A 29 -1.44 -13.84 -5.17
N TRP A 30 -2.73 -13.56 -4.96
CA TRP A 30 -3.50 -14.04 -3.81
C TRP A 30 -3.59 -15.56 -3.73
N ASP A 31 -3.71 -16.24 -4.87
CA ASP A 31 -3.75 -17.70 -4.93
C ASP A 31 -2.52 -18.37 -4.29
N THR A 32 -1.39 -17.65 -4.20
CA THR A 32 -0.17 -18.15 -3.53
C THR A 32 -0.24 -18.06 -2.00
N MET A 33 -1.04 -17.14 -1.46
CA MET A 33 -1.22 -16.92 -0.02
C MET A 33 -2.45 -17.60 0.56
N LYS A 34 -3.50 -17.75 -0.25
CA LYS A 34 -4.76 -18.41 0.14
C LYS A 34 -4.57 -19.75 0.88
N PRO A 35 -3.75 -20.71 0.41
CA PRO A 35 -3.55 -21.96 1.15
C PRO A 35 -2.80 -21.76 2.48
N ILE A 36 -1.94 -20.74 2.58
CA ILE A 36 -1.17 -20.45 3.79
C ILE A 36 -2.11 -19.90 4.88
N VAL A 37 -2.94 -18.91 4.56
CA VAL A 37 -3.88 -18.34 5.53
C VAL A 37 -4.97 -19.34 5.93
N ALA A 38 -5.44 -20.17 4.99
CA ALA A 38 -6.46 -21.19 5.26
C ALA A 38 -5.96 -22.25 6.26
N ALA A 39 -4.66 -22.54 6.29
CA ALA A 39 -4.06 -23.47 7.26
C ALA A 39 -4.17 -22.98 8.71
N TYR A 40 -4.47 -21.69 8.94
CA TYR A 40 -4.63 -21.09 10.26
C TYR A 40 -6.09 -20.85 10.66
N LEU A 41 -7.05 -21.34 9.87
CA LEU A 41 -8.47 -21.33 10.20
C LEU A 41 -8.86 -22.61 10.94
N LYS A 42 -9.96 -22.57 11.71
CA LYS A 42 -10.51 -23.76 12.38
C LYS A 42 -11.06 -24.77 11.37
N GLU A 43 -11.67 -24.28 10.32
CA GLU A 43 -12.11 -25.05 9.16
C GLU A 43 -11.26 -24.63 7.97
N PRO A 44 -10.67 -25.56 7.20
CA PRO A 44 -9.75 -25.23 6.10
C PRO A 44 -10.48 -24.68 4.85
N ILE A 45 -11.63 -24.05 5.05
CA ILE A 45 -12.46 -23.44 4.02
C ILE A 45 -12.45 -21.93 4.29
N LEU A 46 -11.94 -21.17 3.31
CA LEU A 46 -11.98 -19.72 3.37
C LEU A 46 -13.35 -19.25 2.89
N SER A 47 -14.13 -18.60 3.77
CA SER A 47 -15.37 -17.93 3.36
C SER A 47 -15.05 -16.67 2.56
N GLU A 48 -15.97 -16.26 1.69
CA GLU A 48 -15.87 -15.00 0.92
C GLU A 48 -15.65 -13.80 1.85
N SER A 49 -16.44 -13.70 2.92
CA SER A 49 -16.27 -12.62 3.90
C SER A 49 -14.90 -12.57 4.57
N LYS A 50 -14.28 -13.73 4.82
CA LYS A 50 -12.94 -13.80 5.42
C LYS A 50 -11.87 -13.50 4.38
N GLU A 51 -12.08 -13.92 3.15
CA GLU A 51 -11.23 -13.58 2.01
C GLU A 51 -11.17 -12.06 1.80
N ASP A 52 -12.33 -11.39 1.78
CA ASP A 52 -12.43 -9.94 1.65
C ASP A 52 -11.73 -9.21 2.81
N GLU A 53 -11.91 -9.69 4.04
CA GLU A 53 -11.24 -9.13 5.23
C GLU A 53 -9.71 -9.25 5.10
N LEU A 54 -9.19 -10.42 4.70
CA LEU A 54 -7.76 -10.66 4.55
C LEU A 54 -7.17 -9.82 3.41
N LEU A 55 -7.86 -9.75 2.27
CA LEU A 55 -7.45 -8.92 1.13
C LEU A 55 -7.41 -7.44 1.52
N ARG A 56 -8.39 -6.97 2.28
CA ARG A 56 -8.42 -5.59 2.81
C ARG A 56 -7.22 -5.31 3.72
N GLU A 57 -6.91 -6.19 4.67
CA GLU A 57 -5.77 -6.00 5.57
C GLU A 57 -4.43 -5.97 4.82
N ILE A 58 -4.25 -6.87 3.85
CA ILE A 58 -3.08 -6.88 2.97
C ILE A 58 -3.00 -5.57 2.16
N TYR A 59 -4.13 -5.11 1.63
CA TYR A 59 -4.20 -3.89 0.86
C TYR A 59 -3.85 -2.66 1.70
N ILE A 60 -4.34 -2.58 2.93
CA ILE A 60 -3.99 -1.52 3.90
C ILE A 60 -2.47 -1.53 4.15
N ALA A 61 -1.87 -2.69 4.42
CA ALA A 61 -0.44 -2.80 4.67
C ALA A 61 0.42 -2.36 3.48
N ALA A 62 0.07 -2.83 2.27
CA ALA A 62 0.77 -2.46 1.05
C ALA A 62 0.60 -0.97 0.75
N LEU A 63 -0.62 -0.45 0.85
CA LEU A 63 -0.90 0.97 0.58
C LEU A 63 -0.20 1.89 1.59
N ALA A 64 -0.11 1.50 2.87
CA ALA A 64 0.63 2.26 3.88
C ALA A 64 2.12 2.41 3.49
N LEU A 65 2.76 1.32 3.05
CA LEU A 65 4.13 1.37 2.56
C LEU A 65 4.26 2.26 1.32
N GLU A 66 3.37 2.09 0.35
CA GLU A 66 3.41 2.87 -0.89
C GLU A 66 3.27 4.36 -0.61
N ILE A 67 2.33 4.75 0.27
CA ILE A 67 2.13 6.15 0.68
C ILE A 67 3.36 6.69 1.40
N TYR A 68 3.89 5.94 2.38
CA TYR A 68 5.07 6.36 3.13
C TYR A 68 6.29 6.55 2.24
N CYS A 69 6.40 5.75 1.17
CA CYS A 69 7.52 5.79 0.24
C CYS A 69 7.42 6.88 -0.84
N ILE A 70 6.25 7.53 -1.04
CA ILE A 70 6.05 8.59 -2.04
C ILE A 70 7.16 9.65 -1.98
N PRO A 71 7.49 10.26 -0.82
CA PRO A 71 8.50 11.34 -0.77
C PRO A 71 9.92 10.88 -1.09
N TYR A 72 10.21 9.58 -1.01
CA TYR A 72 11.54 9.03 -1.29
C TYR A 72 11.69 8.59 -2.75
N ALA A 73 10.58 8.34 -3.43
CA ALA A 73 10.55 7.86 -4.80
C ALA A 73 10.45 8.98 -5.84
N PHE A 74 10.15 10.22 -5.41
CA PHE A 74 9.91 11.35 -6.30
C PHE A 74 10.61 12.63 -5.87
N ASP A 75 10.70 13.58 -6.80
CA ASP A 75 10.93 14.98 -6.45
C ASP A 75 9.76 15.56 -5.63
N ALA A 76 10.03 16.65 -4.93
CA ALA A 76 9.09 17.22 -3.97
C ALA A 76 7.77 17.69 -4.60
N ASP A 77 7.79 18.19 -5.84
CA ASP A 77 6.60 18.71 -6.51
C ASP A 77 5.66 17.57 -6.92
N VAL A 78 6.22 16.52 -7.53
CA VAL A 78 5.48 15.30 -7.87
C VAL A 78 4.97 14.61 -6.61
N ALA A 79 5.81 14.44 -5.59
CA ALA A 79 5.42 13.84 -4.32
C ALA A 79 4.20 14.57 -3.71
N ARG A 80 4.25 15.90 -3.67
CA ARG A 80 3.14 16.73 -3.16
C ARG A 80 1.85 16.51 -3.94
N LEU A 81 1.91 16.49 -5.27
CA LEU A 81 0.75 16.27 -6.13
C LEU A 81 0.16 14.87 -5.92
N VAL A 82 0.99 13.83 -5.91
CA VAL A 82 0.54 12.45 -5.67
C VAL A 82 -0.08 12.30 -4.29
N SER A 83 0.54 12.86 -3.25
CA SER A 83 0.01 12.84 -1.89
C SER A 83 -1.35 13.52 -1.79
N LEU A 84 -1.55 14.66 -2.48
CA LEU A 84 -2.85 15.34 -2.55
C LEU A 84 -3.91 14.45 -3.20
N GLY A 85 -3.60 13.91 -4.39
CA GLY A 85 -4.50 13.01 -5.11
C GLY A 85 -4.85 11.77 -4.29
N MET A 86 -3.90 11.22 -3.53
CA MET A 86 -4.15 10.07 -2.65
C MET A 86 -5.13 10.43 -1.52
N GLY A 87 -4.99 11.62 -0.93
CA GLY A 87 -5.93 12.13 0.07
C GLY A 87 -7.35 12.24 -0.49
N GLU A 88 -7.49 12.75 -1.71
CA GLU A 88 -8.78 12.88 -2.40
C GLU A 88 -9.41 11.51 -2.71
N VAL A 89 -8.63 10.57 -3.25
CA VAL A 89 -9.14 9.22 -3.55
C VAL A 89 -9.58 8.50 -2.28
N MET A 90 -8.75 8.50 -1.24
CA MET A 90 -9.09 7.86 0.04
C MET A 90 -10.26 8.53 0.76
N GLY A 91 -10.49 9.82 0.53
CA GLY A 91 -11.63 10.57 1.07
C GLY A 91 -12.92 10.45 0.24
N SER A 92 -12.88 9.77 -0.92
CA SER A 92 -14.07 9.62 -1.77
C SER A 92 -15.12 8.71 -1.14
N ASP A 93 -16.40 8.94 -1.47
CA ASP A 93 -17.54 8.16 -0.94
C ASP A 93 -17.40 6.65 -1.17
N ASN A 94 -16.70 6.24 -2.24
CA ASN A 94 -16.47 4.83 -2.57
C ASN A 94 -15.45 4.15 -1.65
N LEU A 95 -14.60 4.90 -0.97
CA LEU A 95 -13.49 4.36 -0.18
C LEU A 95 -13.52 4.77 1.30
N SER A 96 -14.33 5.78 1.64
CA SER A 96 -14.49 6.26 3.02
C SER A 96 -15.05 5.18 3.95
N GLU A 97 -16.00 4.36 3.48
CA GLU A 97 -16.59 3.25 4.24
C GLU A 97 -15.58 2.14 4.58
N HIS A 98 -14.47 2.05 3.85
CA HIS A 98 -13.42 1.06 4.10
C HIS A 98 -12.43 1.50 5.19
N HIS A 99 -12.55 2.71 5.72
CA HIS A 99 -11.70 3.25 6.79
C HIS A 99 -10.19 3.06 6.53
N LEU A 100 -9.78 3.11 5.25
CA LEU A 100 -8.40 2.85 4.83
C LEU A 100 -7.43 3.86 5.45
N SER A 101 -7.76 5.15 5.30
CA SER A 101 -6.94 6.25 5.84
C SER A 101 -6.80 6.17 7.36
N GLU A 102 -7.88 5.81 8.06
CA GLU A 102 -7.89 5.64 9.52
C GLU A 102 -6.96 4.50 9.94
N SER A 103 -7.10 3.33 9.33
CA SER A 103 -6.28 2.16 9.65
C SER A 103 -4.79 2.41 9.37
N ILE A 104 -4.47 3.05 8.24
CA ILE A 104 -3.10 3.41 7.86
C ILE A 104 -2.50 4.40 8.88
N SER A 105 -3.24 5.46 9.20
CA SER A 105 -2.77 6.52 10.09
C SER A 105 -2.62 6.07 11.53
N GLN A 106 -3.49 5.18 12.02
CA GLN A 106 -3.45 4.72 13.41
C GLN A 106 -2.42 3.60 13.63
N HIS A 107 -2.24 2.70 12.66
CA HIS A 107 -1.47 1.48 12.90
C HIS A 107 -0.14 1.41 12.15
N TYR A 108 -0.01 2.05 10.99
CA TYR A 108 1.17 1.90 10.15
C TYR A 108 2.09 3.12 10.20
N LEU A 109 1.58 4.33 9.91
CA LEU A 109 2.43 5.52 9.78
C LEU A 109 3.31 5.80 11.01
N PRO A 110 2.81 5.75 12.26
CA PRO A 110 3.65 6.01 13.44
C PRO A 110 4.81 5.02 13.58
N CYS A 111 4.58 3.75 13.24
CA CYS A 111 5.60 2.70 13.32
C CYS A 111 6.64 2.86 12.19
N LEU A 112 6.21 3.18 10.97
CA LEU A 112 7.11 3.43 9.85
C LEU A 112 8.00 4.66 10.08
N GLU A 113 7.44 5.72 10.67
CA GLU A 113 8.19 6.90 11.11
C GLU A 113 9.23 6.54 12.19
N ALA A 114 8.84 5.73 13.17
CA ALA A 114 9.76 5.27 14.21
C ALA A 114 10.92 4.45 13.64
N VAL A 115 10.65 3.54 12.68
CA VAL A 115 11.70 2.80 11.97
C VAL A 115 12.67 3.73 11.28
N ASN A 116 12.17 4.70 10.50
CA ASN A 116 13.03 5.66 9.82
C ASN A 116 13.90 6.47 10.80
N ALA A 117 13.35 6.85 11.95
CA ALA A 117 14.09 7.57 13.00
C ALA A 117 15.25 6.75 13.60
N THR A 118 15.20 5.42 13.55
CA THR A 118 16.32 4.56 13.98
C THR A 118 17.48 4.52 12.98
N ALA A 119 17.34 5.13 11.80
CA ALA A 119 18.33 5.19 10.74
C ALA A 119 18.96 3.81 10.43
N PRO A 120 18.14 2.79 10.08
CA PRO A 120 18.63 1.46 9.78
C PRO A 120 19.56 1.48 8.56
N THR A 121 20.43 0.47 8.47
CA THR A 121 21.37 0.33 7.33
C THR A 121 20.62 0.09 6.01
N ASP A 122 19.52 -0.65 6.06
CA ASP A 122 18.60 -0.86 4.95
C ASP A 122 17.20 -0.41 5.35
N LEU A 123 16.87 0.83 5.01
CA LEU A 123 15.57 1.43 5.33
C LEU A 123 14.42 0.73 4.60
N ALA A 124 14.62 0.36 3.33
CA ALA A 124 13.56 -0.27 2.54
C ALA A 124 13.17 -1.61 3.14
N LEU A 125 14.17 -2.42 3.50
CA LEU A 125 13.94 -3.70 4.16
C LEU A 125 13.28 -3.53 5.53
N ALA A 126 13.76 -2.59 6.35
CA ALA A 126 13.23 -2.35 7.68
C ALA A 126 11.76 -1.87 7.65
N LEU A 127 11.39 -1.00 6.70
CA LEU A 127 10.00 -0.55 6.54
C LEU A 127 9.08 -1.71 6.15
N VAL A 128 9.50 -2.56 5.20
CA VAL A 128 8.69 -3.71 4.78
C VAL A 128 8.56 -4.75 5.89
N GLU A 129 9.62 -4.98 6.67
CA GLU A 129 9.58 -5.88 7.82
C GLU A 129 8.62 -5.39 8.91
N GLU A 130 8.61 -4.09 9.18
CA GLU A 130 7.69 -3.47 10.13
C GLU A 130 6.24 -3.54 9.65
N ALA A 131 5.97 -3.20 8.40
CA ALA A 131 4.63 -3.33 7.83
C ALA A 131 4.14 -4.78 7.82
N ALA A 132 5.02 -5.75 7.49
CA ALA A 132 4.69 -7.16 7.57
C ALA A 132 4.42 -7.60 9.01
N THR A 133 5.14 -7.04 9.98
CA THR A 133 4.94 -7.30 11.42
C THR A 133 3.56 -6.83 11.85
N ILE A 134 3.20 -5.59 11.54
CA ILE A 134 1.90 -5.02 11.87
C ILE A 134 0.77 -5.83 11.20
N LEU A 135 0.94 -6.17 9.91
CA LEU A 135 -0.02 -7.01 9.19
C LEU A 135 -0.15 -8.38 9.87
N TYR A 136 0.96 -9.04 10.17
CA TYR A 136 0.96 -10.34 10.85
C TYR A 136 0.12 -10.28 12.12
N ASP A 137 0.31 -9.26 12.95
CA ASP A 137 -0.41 -9.09 14.21
C ASP A 137 -1.91 -8.84 14.02
N ARG A 138 -2.26 -8.02 13.02
CA ARG A 138 -3.65 -7.66 12.68
C ARG A 138 -4.45 -8.79 12.05
N LEU A 139 -3.82 -9.77 11.39
CA LEU A 139 -4.54 -10.88 10.77
C LEU A 139 -5.26 -11.73 11.85
N GLU A 140 -6.59 -11.69 11.86
CA GLU A 140 -7.44 -12.45 12.80
C GLU A 140 -7.56 -13.92 12.36
N LEU A 141 -6.50 -14.69 12.57
CA LEU A 141 -6.40 -16.10 12.22
C LEU A 141 -6.38 -16.96 13.50
N PRO A 142 -7.41 -17.79 13.78
CA PRO A 142 -7.58 -18.45 15.07
C PRO A 142 -6.44 -19.37 15.52
N LEU A 143 -5.70 -19.97 14.57
CA LEU A 143 -4.59 -20.87 14.84
C LEU A 143 -3.22 -20.23 14.60
N LYS A 144 -3.17 -18.92 14.30
CA LYS A 144 -1.91 -18.18 14.06
C LYS A 144 -1.06 -18.19 15.34
N PRO A 145 0.21 -18.60 15.27
CA PRO A 145 1.14 -18.51 16.39
C PRO A 145 1.28 -17.08 16.90
N ALA A 146 1.40 -16.91 18.22
CA ALA A 146 1.72 -15.61 18.78
C ALA A 146 3.16 -15.17 18.45
N ASP A 147 4.08 -16.14 18.36
CA ASP A 147 5.47 -15.90 17.93
C ASP A 147 5.61 -16.12 16.42
N ARG A 148 6.00 -15.06 15.71
CA ARG A 148 6.17 -15.06 14.25
C ARG A 148 7.45 -15.77 13.78
N VAL A 149 8.49 -15.86 14.61
CA VAL A 149 9.87 -16.22 14.19
C VAL A 149 9.94 -17.56 13.45
N ASN A 150 9.08 -18.53 13.80
CA ASN A 150 9.02 -19.85 13.17
C ASN A 150 7.67 -20.13 12.48
N SER A 151 6.88 -19.09 12.22
CA SER A 151 5.56 -19.24 11.61
C SER A 151 5.68 -19.35 10.08
N LEU A 152 5.08 -20.39 9.49
CA LEU A 152 4.95 -20.49 8.03
C LEU A 152 4.22 -19.26 7.45
N LEU A 153 3.24 -18.72 8.18
CA LEU A 153 2.58 -17.47 7.81
C LEU A 153 3.59 -16.34 7.66
N TRP A 154 4.49 -16.14 8.63
CA TRP A 154 5.51 -15.09 8.56
C TRP A 154 6.46 -15.29 7.38
N VAL A 155 6.97 -16.52 7.21
CA VAL A 155 7.88 -16.90 6.11
C VAL A 155 7.28 -16.63 4.72
N LYS A 156 5.95 -16.61 4.60
CA LYS A 156 5.26 -16.34 3.34
C LYS A 156 4.75 -14.92 3.22
N LEU A 157 4.24 -14.34 4.30
CA LEU A 157 3.68 -13.00 4.34
C LEU A 157 4.73 -11.94 4.04
N PHE A 158 5.93 -12.08 4.59
CA PHE A 158 7.00 -11.10 4.38
C PHE A 158 7.45 -11.02 2.91
N PRO A 159 7.86 -12.13 2.24
CA PRO A 159 8.17 -12.09 0.81
C PRO A 159 6.97 -11.71 -0.06
N PHE A 160 5.77 -12.07 0.37
CA PHE A 160 4.54 -11.66 -0.31
C PHE A 160 4.38 -10.14 -0.30
N LEU A 161 4.60 -9.47 0.83
CA LEU A 161 4.49 -8.01 0.89
C LEU A 161 5.59 -7.32 0.08
N VAL A 162 6.83 -7.81 0.14
CA VAL A 162 7.96 -7.33 -0.69
C VAL A 162 7.60 -7.35 -2.17
N GLN A 163 6.91 -8.39 -2.64
CA GLN A 163 6.57 -8.52 -4.07
C GLN A 163 5.44 -7.60 -4.51
N LEU A 164 4.69 -6.96 -3.59
CA LEU A 164 3.54 -6.12 -3.92
C LEU A 164 3.95 -4.67 -4.17
N VAL A 165 4.89 -4.16 -3.37
CA VAL A 165 5.19 -2.73 -3.28
C VAL A 165 6.26 -2.26 -4.27
N GLY A 166 6.31 -0.96 -4.54
CA GLY A 166 7.37 -0.33 -5.35
C GLY A 166 7.22 -0.54 -6.85
N LYS A 167 6.05 -0.94 -7.35
CA LYS A 167 5.81 -1.18 -8.78
C LYS A 167 5.29 0.03 -9.53
N TRP A 168 4.56 0.91 -8.86
CA TRP A 168 3.93 2.06 -9.50
C TRP A 168 4.90 3.12 -10.07
N PRO A 169 6.21 3.21 -9.73
CA PRO A 169 7.10 4.15 -10.41
C PRO A 169 7.13 3.97 -11.93
N ILE A 170 6.75 2.79 -12.44
CA ILE A 170 6.59 2.53 -13.87
C ILE A 170 5.55 3.44 -14.54
N LEU A 171 4.56 3.98 -13.81
CA LEU A 171 3.55 4.87 -14.37
C LEU A 171 4.20 6.14 -14.97
N PHE A 172 5.29 6.63 -14.39
CA PHE A 172 6.01 7.82 -14.85
C PHE A 172 6.83 7.60 -16.12
N THR A 173 7.02 6.35 -16.53
CA THR A 173 7.58 6.06 -17.86
C THR A 173 6.59 6.39 -18.98
N LYS A 174 5.28 6.45 -18.66
CA LYS A 174 4.18 6.61 -19.62
C LYS A 174 3.39 7.89 -19.43
N PHE A 175 3.41 8.45 -18.23
CA PHE A 175 2.60 9.59 -17.85
C PHE A 175 3.44 10.76 -17.33
N GLU A 176 2.97 11.96 -17.61
CA GLU A 176 3.46 13.21 -17.03
C GLU A 176 2.33 13.83 -16.21
N VAL A 177 2.61 14.17 -14.95
CA VAL A 177 1.60 14.69 -14.04
C VAL A 177 1.29 16.14 -14.40
N LYS A 178 0.03 16.45 -14.67
CA LYS A 178 -0.41 17.83 -14.86
C LYS A 178 -0.14 18.60 -13.58
N GLN A 179 0.70 19.62 -13.68
CA GLN A 179 0.76 20.66 -12.67
C GLN A 179 -0.51 21.48 -12.83
N GLU A 180 -1.48 21.31 -11.93
CA GLU A 180 -2.56 22.28 -11.84
C GLU A 180 -1.95 23.61 -11.42
N SER A 181 -1.92 24.56 -12.35
CA SER A 181 -1.73 25.96 -12.02
C SER A 181 -2.84 26.32 -11.04
N LEU A 182 -2.46 26.53 -9.78
CA LEU A 182 -3.28 27.25 -8.81
C LEU A 182 -3.50 28.66 -9.35
N GLU A 183 -4.39 28.81 -10.33
CA GLU A 183 -4.98 30.09 -10.65
C GLU A 183 -5.83 30.44 -9.44
N ILE A 184 -5.23 31.20 -8.53
CA ILE A 184 -5.94 31.90 -7.48
C ILE A 184 -6.92 32.81 -8.22
N THR A 185 -8.18 32.40 -8.30
CA THR A 185 -9.26 33.27 -8.74
C THR A 185 -9.43 34.34 -7.67
N GLU A 186 -8.65 35.41 -7.76
CA GLU A 186 -8.93 36.67 -7.07
C GLU A 186 -10.24 37.22 -7.65
N HIS A 187 -11.36 36.87 -7.04
CA HIS A 187 -12.60 37.61 -7.23
C HIS A 187 -12.49 38.93 -6.46
N ASN A 188 -12.17 39.98 -7.21
CA ASN A 188 -12.46 41.38 -6.86
C ASN A 188 -13.95 41.60 -6.60
#